data_AF-A0A1G9YGJ2-F1
#
_entry.id   AF-A0A1G9YGJ2-F1
#
_cell.length_a   1.000
_cell.length_b   1.000
_cell.length_c   1.000
_cell.angle_alpha   90.00
_cell.angle_beta   90.00
_cell.angle_gamma   90.00
#
_symmetry.space_group_name_H-M   'P 1'
#
loop_
_entity.id
_entity.type
_entity.pdbx_description
1 polymer ?
#
loop_
_entity_poly.entity_id
_entity_poly.type
_entity_poly.pdbx_seq_one_letter_code
_entity_poly.pdbx_strand_id
1 'polypeptide(L)'
;MESILKKSGIYGFVFGLAISILLVSYKDVIQVSNGGYVTTYKPVFEYIISILRFGIIGMFLGLFIGWKLYERNNKTEQEKSYYLPFFFAVFLVSIIMMVVFNW
;
A
#
# COMPACT_ATOMS: atom_id res chain seq x y z
N MET A 1 -1.74 12.21 -20.36
CA MET A 1 -1.62 10.92 -19.64
C MET A 1 -0.51 10.96 -18.58
N GLU A 2 0.73 11.31 -18.96
CA GLU A 2 1.90 11.28 -18.06
C GLU A 2 1.76 12.15 -16.80
N SER A 3 1.22 13.37 -16.90
CA SER A 3 1.05 14.28 -15.76
C SER A 3 0.02 13.78 -14.74
N ILE A 4 -1.04 13.11 -15.20
CA ILE A 4 -2.08 12.54 -14.34
C ILE A 4 -1.55 11.32 -13.60
N LEU A 5 -0.82 10.43 -14.29
CA LEU A 5 -0.20 9.26 -13.68
C LEU A 5 0.90 9.63 -12.68
N LYS A 6 1.75 10.63 -12.99
CA LYS A 6 2.75 11.13 -12.03
C LYS A 6 2.09 11.66 -10.76
N LYS A 7 1.05 12.48 -10.90
CA LYS A 7 0.29 13.01 -9.75
C LYS A 7 -0.36 11.87 -8.96
N SER A 8 -1.07 10.97 -9.62
CA SER A 8 -1.79 9.89 -8.95
C SER A 8 -0.85 8.90 -8.25
N GLY A 9 0.32 8.62 -8.82
CA GLY A 9 1.37 7.84 -8.18
C GLY A 9 1.91 8.50 -6.91
N ILE A 10 2.28 9.79 -6.98
CA ILE A 10 2.78 10.53 -5.80
C ILE A 10 1.71 10.62 -4.70
N TYR A 11 0.46 10.95 -5.06
CA TYR A 11 -0.63 10.99 -4.09
C TYR A 11 -0.90 9.60 -3.48
N GLY A 12 -0.85 8.54 -4.30
CA GLY A 12 -0.96 7.17 -3.82
C GLY A 12 0.15 6.80 -2.85
N PHE A 13 1.39 7.21 -3.14
CA PHE A 13 2.54 6.96 -2.26
C PHE A 13 2.39 7.65 -0.91
N VAL A 14 2.09 8.96 -0.91
CA VAL A 14 1.91 9.74 0.32
C VAL A 14 0.73 9.21 1.14
N PHE A 15 -0.36 8.82 0.49
CA PHE A 15 -1.52 8.22 1.15
C PHE A 15 -1.18 6.84 1.76
N GLY A 16 -0.41 6.02 1.04
CA GLY A 16 0.08 4.74 1.55
C GLY A 16 0.96 4.90 2.79
N LEU A 17 1.86 5.91 2.80
CA LEU A 17 2.64 6.25 3.98
C LEU A 17 1.75 6.68 5.15
N ALA A 18 0.77 7.54 4.91
CA ALA A 18 -0.15 8.01 5.95
C ALA A 18 -0.93 6.87 6.61
N ILE A 19 -1.48 5.95 5.81
CA ILE A 19 -2.18 4.76 6.32
C ILE A 19 -1.22 3.86 7.11
N SER A 20 0.00 3.69 6.62
CA SER A 20 0.97 2.77 7.26
C SER A 20 1.36 3.20 8.67
N ILE A 21 1.42 4.51 8.94
CA ILE A 21 1.70 5.03 10.29
C ILE A 21 0.59 4.62 11.27
N LEU A 22 -0.65 4.49 10.80
CA LEU A 22 -1.80 4.08 11.63
C LEU A 22 -1.88 2.56 11.83
N LEU A 23 -1.44 1.77 10.84
CA LEU A 23 -1.57 0.31 10.87
C LEU A 23 -0.33 -0.42 11.40
N VAL A 24 0.86 0.14 11.24
CA VAL A 24 2.10 -0.49 11.67
C VAL A 24 2.33 -0.19 13.15
N SER A 25 2.25 -1.21 14.00
CA SER A 25 2.60 -1.11 15.42
C SER A 25 4.09 -0.85 15.60
N TYR A 26 4.44 0.24 16.30
CA TYR A 26 5.82 0.56 16.65
C TYR A 26 6.34 -0.25 17.85
N LYS A 27 5.42 -0.80 18.65
CA LYS A 27 5.72 -1.58 19.85
C LYS A 27 4.76 -2.76 19.98
N ASP A 28 5.25 -3.80 20.61
CA ASP A 28 4.47 -4.94 21.05
C ASP A 28 4.34 -4.86 22.59
N VAL A 29 3.11 -4.97 23.09
CA VAL A 29 2.82 -4.94 24.53
C VAL A 29 2.31 -6.30 24.94
N ILE A 30 3.09 -7.00 25.77
CA ILE A 30 2.77 -8.33 26.27
C ILE A 30 2.38 -8.19 27.74
N GLN A 31 1.21 -8.69 28.10
CA GLN A 31 0.78 -8.74 29.48
C GLN A 31 1.47 -9.92 30.18
N VAL A 32 2.13 -9.66 31.29
CA VAL A 32 2.78 -10.69 32.12
C VAL A 32 1.87 -11.02 33.31
N SER A 33 1.99 -12.24 33.83
CA SER A 33 1.31 -12.65 35.08
C SER A 33 1.64 -11.64 36.20
N ASN A 34 0.65 -11.35 37.05
CA ASN A 34 0.63 -10.29 38.08
C ASN A 34 0.39 -8.85 37.59
N GLY A 35 -0.21 -8.66 36.42
CA GLY A 35 -0.69 -7.34 35.97
C GLY A 35 0.41 -6.39 35.50
N GLY A 36 1.63 -6.88 35.31
CA GLY A 36 2.71 -6.16 34.67
C GLY A 36 2.58 -6.16 33.15
N TYR A 37 3.11 -5.13 32.50
CA TYR A 37 3.21 -5.05 31.04
C TYR A 37 4.68 -5.02 30.64
N VAL A 38 5.07 -5.90 29.72
CA VAL A 38 6.36 -5.82 29.03
C VAL A 38 6.13 -5.16 27.68
N THR A 39 6.86 -4.08 27.44
CA THR A 39 6.81 -3.34 26.16
C THR A 39 8.11 -3.58 25.42
N THR A 40 8.01 -4.18 24.24
CA THR A 40 9.14 -4.38 23.32
C THR A 40 8.98 -3.44 22.13
N TYR A 41 9.96 -2.57 21.92
CA TYR A 41 9.95 -1.65 20.77
C TYR A 41 10.55 -2.35 19.57
N LYS A 42 9.94 -2.19 18.39
CA LYS A 42 10.52 -2.71 17.15
C LYS A 42 11.74 -1.88 16.75
N PRO A 43 12.77 -2.50 16.14
CA PRO A 43 13.89 -1.76 15.58
C PRO A 43 13.40 -0.68 14.62
N VAL A 44 13.91 0.54 14.77
CA VAL A 44 13.47 1.72 14.00
C VAL A 44 13.58 1.47 12.49
N PHE A 45 14.64 0.79 12.05
CA PHE A 45 14.83 0.43 10.65
C PHE A 45 13.73 -0.50 10.12
N GLU A 46 13.34 -1.53 10.89
CA GLU A 46 12.28 -2.46 10.49
C GLU A 46 10.92 -1.77 10.40
N TYR A 47 10.66 -0.85 11.33
CA TYR A 47 9.48 0.00 11.32
C TYR A 47 9.42 0.89 10.06
N ILE A 48 10.51 1.60 9.74
CA ILE A 48 10.61 2.45 8.55
C ILE A 48 10.45 1.64 7.26
N ILE A 49 11.10 0.47 7.18
CA ILE A 49 10.97 -0.42 6.02
C ILE A 49 9.51 -0.87 5.85
N SER A 50 8.82 -1.19 6.94
CA SER A 50 7.42 -1.58 6.90
C SER A 50 6.51 -0.47 6.37
N ILE A 51 6.70 0.76 6.87
CA ILE A 51 6.00 1.97 6.37
C ILE A 51 6.27 2.17 4.88
N LEU A 52 7.54 2.09 4.46
CA LEU A 52 7.92 2.32 3.07
C LEU A 52 7.29 1.30 2.11
N ARG A 53 7.19 0.02 2.53
CA ARG A 53 6.50 -1.03 1.76
C ARG A 53 5.04 -0.67 1.51
N PHE A 54 4.32 -0.22 2.55
CA PHE A 54 2.93 0.24 2.40
C PHE A 54 2.83 1.51 1.54
N GLY A 55 3.79 2.43 1.62
CA GLY A 55 3.90 3.58 0.71
C GLY A 55 3.98 3.14 -0.75
N ILE A 56 4.87 2.20 -1.08
CA ILE A 56 5.01 1.66 -2.43
C ILE A 56 3.71 1.00 -2.91
N ILE A 57 3.05 0.22 -2.04
CA ILE A 57 1.73 -0.36 -2.33
C ILE A 57 0.71 0.73 -2.68
N GLY A 58 0.66 1.80 -1.86
CA GLY A 58 -0.19 2.96 -2.12
C GLY A 58 0.11 3.64 -3.46
N MET A 59 1.38 3.76 -3.84
CA MET A 59 1.80 4.32 -5.14
C MET A 59 1.20 3.53 -6.31
N PHE A 60 1.29 2.20 -6.27
CA PHE A 60 0.72 1.34 -7.31
C PHE A 60 -0.81 1.47 -7.36
N LEU A 61 -1.50 1.51 -6.22
CA LEU A 61 -2.94 1.75 -6.17
C LEU A 61 -3.31 3.12 -6.75
N GLY A 62 -2.55 4.17 -6.44
CA GLY A 62 -2.72 5.50 -7.01
C GLY A 62 -2.52 5.53 -8.53
N LEU A 63 -1.54 4.80 -9.06
CA LEU A 63 -1.35 4.64 -10.49
C LEU A 63 -2.54 3.93 -11.15
N PHE A 64 -3.07 2.87 -10.54
CA PHE A 64 -4.24 2.15 -11.05
C PHE A 64 -5.47 3.06 -11.14
N ILE A 65 -5.76 3.80 -10.06
CA ILE A 65 -6.90 4.72 -10.00
C ILE A 65 -6.74 5.85 -11.02
N GLY A 66 -5.54 6.43 -11.11
CA GLY A 66 -5.26 7.49 -12.08
C GLY A 66 -5.39 7.03 -13.53
N TRP A 67 -4.93 5.80 -13.82
CA TRP A 67 -5.09 5.20 -15.14
C TRP A 67 -6.55 4.94 -15.48
N LYS A 68 -7.30 4.29 -14.58
CA LYS A 68 -8.74 3.98 -14.77
C LYS A 68 -9.58 5.25 -14.91
N LEU A 69 -9.25 6.31 -14.16
CA LEU A 69 -9.91 7.61 -14.28
C LEU A 69 -9.62 8.27 -15.63
N TYR A 70 -8.38 8.17 -16.11
CA TYR A 70 -8.00 8.67 -17.43
C TYR A 70 -8.73 7.93 -18.56
N GLU A 71 -8.79 6.60 -18.49
CA GLU A 71 -9.51 5.76 -19.46
C GLU A 71 -11.01 6.12 -19.50
N ARG A 72 -11.64 6.25 -18.32
CA ARG A 72 -13.07 6.62 -18.20
C ARG A 72 -13.38 7.99 -18.81
N ASN A 73 -12.51 8.98 -18.60
CA ASN A 73 -12.76 10.35 -19.04
C ASN A 73 -12.52 10.55 -20.54
N ASN A 74 -11.66 9.75 -21.17
CA ASN A 74 -11.28 9.96 -22.57
C ASN A 74 -12.09 9.14 -23.59
N LYS A 75 -13.13 8.38 -23.18
CA LYS A 75 -13.98 7.54 -24.05
C LYS A 75 -13.18 6.89 -25.21
N THR A 76 -11.98 6.43 -24.90
CA THR A 76 -11.06 5.99 -25.93
C THR A 76 -11.53 4.63 -26.43
N GLU A 77 -11.78 4.52 -27.73
CA GLU A 77 -11.81 3.27 -28.51
C GLU A 77 -10.42 2.58 -28.51
N GLN A 78 -9.72 2.59 -27.39
CA GLN A 78 -8.44 1.92 -27.25
C GLN A 78 -8.68 0.43 -27.04
N GLU A 79 -7.94 -0.39 -27.78
CA GLU A 79 -7.90 -1.83 -27.60
C GLU A 79 -7.76 -2.16 -26.12
N LYS A 80 -8.71 -2.92 -25.59
CA LYS A 80 -8.73 -3.33 -24.19
C LYS A 80 -7.41 -4.03 -23.86
N SER A 81 -6.50 -3.33 -23.18
CA SER A 81 -5.27 -3.93 -22.68
C SER A 81 -5.60 -4.76 -21.45
N TYR A 82 -5.78 -6.06 -21.65
CA TYR A 82 -6.12 -7.01 -20.58
C TYR A 82 -4.96 -7.28 -19.60
N TYR A 83 -3.72 -7.00 -20.01
CA TYR A 83 -2.53 -7.29 -19.21
C TYR A 83 -2.40 -6.41 -17.98
N LEU A 84 -2.80 -5.15 -18.08
CA LEU A 84 -2.61 -4.17 -17.02
C LEU A 84 -3.61 -4.35 -15.86
N PRO A 85 -4.92 -4.58 -16.11
CA PRO A 85 -5.87 -4.99 -15.07
C PRO A 85 -5.49 -6.34 -14.45
N PHE A 86 -5.01 -7.29 -15.26
CA PHE A 86 -4.55 -8.59 -14.76
C PHE A 86 -3.35 -8.44 -13.82
N PHE A 87 -2.35 -7.63 -14.20
CA PHE A 87 -1.22 -7.29 -13.34
C PHE A 87 -1.68 -6.71 -12.00
N PHE A 88 -2.62 -5.76 -12.02
CA PHE A 88 -3.14 -5.17 -10.79
C PHE A 88 -3.94 -6.16 -9.93
N ALA A 89 -4.69 -7.07 -10.54
CA ALA A 89 -5.39 -8.13 -9.80
C ALA A 89 -4.39 -9.06 -9.10
N VAL A 90 -3.36 -9.53 -9.80
CA VAL A 90 -2.30 -10.37 -9.22
C VAL A 90 -1.53 -9.62 -8.14
N PHE A 91 -1.23 -8.34 -8.36
CA PHE A 91 -0.56 -7.47 -7.39
C PHE A 91 -1.39 -7.26 -6.12
N LEU A 92 -2.70 -7.07 -6.24
CA LEU A 92 -3.59 -6.99 -5.07
C LEU A 92 -3.67 -8.31 -4.30
N VAL A 93 -3.77 -9.43 -5.01
CA VAL A 93 -3.80 -10.75 -4.38
C VAL A 93 -2.49 -11.02 -3.62
N SER A 94 -1.34 -10.66 -4.20
CA SER A 94 -0.04 -10.84 -3.52
C SER A 94 0.10 -9.96 -2.29
N ILE A 95 -0.42 -8.72 -2.30
CA ILE A 95 -0.48 -7.87 -1.10
C ILE A 95 -1.37 -8.49 -0.03
N ILE A 96 -2.56 -8.96 -0.40
CA ILE A 96 -3.49 -9.60 0.55
C ILE A 96 -2.84 -10.83 1.17
N MET A 97 -2.20 -11.68 0.37
CA MET A 97 -1.43 -12.82 0.86
C MET A 97 -0.33 -12.35 1.83
N MET A 98 0.45 -11.33 1.47
CA MET A 98 1.48 -10.79 2.35
C MET A 98 0.91 -10.31 3.69
N VAL A 99 -0.22 -9.60 3.70
CA VAL A 99 -0.84 -9.13 4.95
C VAL A 99 -1.39 -10.28 5.78
N VAL A 100 -2.02 -11.28 5.14
CA VAL A 100 -2.62 -12.44 5.83
C VAL A 100 -1.59 -13.39 6.41
N PHE A 101 -0.48 -13.63 5.71
CA PHE A 101 0.57 -14.57 6.15
C PHE A 101 1.63 -13.95 7.06
N ASN A 102 1.71 -12.61 7.12
CA ASN A 102 2.72 -11.88 7.90
C ASN A 102 2.14 -11.23 9.18
N TRP A 103 0.90 -11.58 9.53
CA TRP A 103 0.21 -11.28 10.79
C TRP A 103 -0.02 -12.60 11.53
#